data_AF-A0A967K9U7-F1
#
_entry.id   AF-A0A967K9U7-F1
#
_cell.length_a   1.000
_cell.length_b   1.000
_cell.length_c   1.000
_cell.angle_alpha   90.00
_cell.angle_beta   90.00
_cell.angle_gamma   90.00
#
_symmetry.space_group_name_H-M   'P 1'
#
loop_
_entity.id
_entity.type
_entity.pdbx_description
1 polymer ?
#
loop_
_entity_poly.entity_id
_entity_poly.type
_entity_poly.pdbx_seq_one_letter_code
_entity_poly.pdbx_strand_id
1 'polypeptide(L)'
;WLPTDSPATPYTVNYKAFEKLKSIPKPKILHGVGFPVGSCRPPDHRHITPLLESIDLVDAKWTSEHLAFNTAIGDSGTYSTRFFLPPQQTLTNAETIAANIRKICEKLSVPFAFENTVNYLRPRRGEIRDSNFIAEVAEKADCGILLDIHNLWTNERNGREAV
;
A
#
# COMPACT_ATOMS: atom_id res chain seq x y z
N TRP A 1 3.55 0.30 14.70
CA TRP A 1 4.94 0.08 15.15
C TRP A 1 5.38 1.22 16.03
N LEU A 2 6.48 1.05 16.77
CA LEU A 2 7.11 2.12 17.54
C LEU A 2 8.34 2.62 16.78
N PRO A 3 8.60 3.95 16.74
CA PRO A 3 9.84 4.47 16.18
C PRO A 3 11.03 4.01 17.01
N THR A 4 12.20 3.92 16.37
CA THR A 4 13.48 3.66 17.05
C THR A 4 14.47 4.78 16.72
N ASP A 5 15.58 4.84 17.47
CA ASP A 5 16.68 5.77 17.20
C ASP A 5 17.63 5.28 16.09
N SER A 6 17.38 4.10 15.51
CA SER A 6 18.23 3.48 14.49
C SER A 6 17.74 3.78 13.07
N PRO A 7 18.54 4.47 12.24
CA PRO A 7 18.18 4.71 10.83
C PRO A 7 18.06 3.42 10.00
N ALA A 8 18.76 2.36 10.39
CA ALA A 8 18.72 1.05 9.73
C ALA A 8 17.45 0.27 10.08
N THR A 9 16.90 0.47 11.29
CA THR A 9 15.72 -0.21 11.81
C THR A 9 14.74 0.81 12.41
N PRO A 10 14.21 1.74 11.60
CA PRO A 10 13.46 2.91 12.07
C PRO A 10 12.17 2.56 12.82
N TYR A 11 11.69 1.32 12.70
CA TYR A 11 10.49 0.83 13.35
C TYR A 11 10.72 -0.52 14.00
N THR A 12 10.08 -0.72 15.15
CA THR A 12 9.98 -2.02 15.84
C THR A 12 8.52 -2.35 16.17
N VAL A 13 8.18 -3.62 16.25
CA VAL A 13 6.82 -4.05 16.59
C VAL A 13 6.52 -3.72 18.06
N ASN A 14 5.30 -3.26 18.34
CA ASN A 14 4.82 -3.13 19.70
C ASN A 14 4.36 -4.52 20.20
N TYR A 15 5.29 -5.32 20.70
CA TYR A 15 5.04 -6.70 21.14
C TYR A 15 3.87 -6.81 22.11
N LYS A 16 3.78 -5.93 23.10
CA LYS A 16 2.68 -5.93 24.09
C LYS A 16 1.31 -5.73 23.42
N ALA A 17 1.22 -4.84 22.43
CA ALA A 17 -0.02 -4.63 21.68
C ALA A 17 -0.36 -5.84 20.80
N PHE A 18 0.63 -6.41 20.11
CA PHE A 18 0.43 -7.56 19.23
C PHE A 18 0.05 -8.83 19.99
N GLU A 19 0.63 -9.09 21.16
CA GLU A 19 0.20 -10.19 22.04
C GLU A 19 -1.25 -10.03 22.52
N LYS A 20 -1.67 -8.79 22.81
CA LYS A 20 -3.07 -8.50 23.12
C LYS A 20 -4.00 -8.75 21.93
N LEU A 21 -3.57 -8.42 20.71
CA LEU A 21 -4.35 -8.71 19.49
C LEU A 21 -4.43 -10.21 19.22
N LYS A 22 -3.32 -10.93 19.44
CA LYS A 22 -3.23 -12.38 19.27
C LYS A 22 -4.20 -13.12 20.18
N SER A 23 -4.35 -12.69 21.44
CA SER A 23 -5.23 -13.35 22.42
C SER A 23 -6.72 -13.23 22.10
N ILE A 24 -7.11 -12.35 21.18
CA ILE A 24 -8.49 -12.25 20.70
C ILE A 24 -8.77 -13.43 19.74
N PRO A 25 -9.75 -14.31 20.05
CA PRO A 25 -10.04 -15.53 19.28
C PRO A 25 -10.87 -15.23 18.02
N LYS A 26 -10.35 -14.33 17.19
CA LYS A 26 -10.88 -14.00 15.87
C LYS A 26 -9.75 -14.10 14.84
N PRO A 27 -10.06 -14.35 13.55
CA PRO A 27 -9.08 -14.20 12.48
C PRO A 27 -8.55 -12.77 12.45
N LYS A 28 -7.25 -12.62 12.14
CA LYS A 28 -6.63 -11.31 11.96
C LYS A 28 -6.31 -11.11 10.48
N ILE A 29 -6.57 -9.90 9.99
CA ILE A 29 -6.11 -9.38 8.72
C ILE A 29 -5.33 -8.12 9.05
N LEU A 30 -4.17 -7.95 8.44
CA LEU A 30 -3.36 -6.75 8.63
C LEU A 30 -3.60 -5.77 7.50
N HIS A 31 -3.62 -4.50 7.87
CA HIS A 31 -3.74 -3.40 6.93
C HIS A 31 -2.76 -2.31 7.37
N GLY A 32 -1.80 -2.02 6.50
CA GLY A 32 -0.73 -1.06 6.73
C GLY A 32 -1.16 0.36 6.38
N VAL A 33 -0.58 1.34 7.08
CA VAL A 33 -0.75 2.78 6.82
C VAL A 33 0.60 3.49 6.66
N GLY A 34 1.68 2.71 6.53
CA GLY A 34 3.05 3.20 6.72
C GLY A 34 3.94 3.09 5.48
N PHE A 35 3.61 2.20 4.53
CA PHE A 35 4.39 1.96 3.31
C PHE A 35 3.45 1.78 2.10
N PRO A 36 2.78 2.85 1.66
CA PRO A 36 1.85 2.73 0.55
C PRO A 36 2.59 2.28 -0.72
N VAL A 37 1.95 1.44 -1.54
CA VAL A 37 2.60 0.64 -2.59
C VAL A 37 2.43 1.19 -4.00
N GLY A 38 1.73 2.31 -4.17
CA GLY A 38 1.52 3.01 -5.44
C GLY A 38 2.69 3.87 -5.91
N SER A 39 3.92 3.62 -5.44
CA SER A 39 5.12 4.36 -5.89
C SER A 39 5.79 3.68 -7.08
N CYS A 40 6.36 4.48 -7.99
CA CYS A 40 7.25 3.99 -9.04
C CYS A 40 8.59 3.49 -8.47
N ARG A 41 8.93 3.79 -7.20
CA ARG A 41 10.11 3.23 -6.53
C ARG A 41 9.77 1.95 -5.76
N PRO A 42 10.76 1.05 -5.60
CA PRO A 42 10.62 -0.07 -4.68
C PRO A 42 10.31 0.42 -3.26
N PRO A 43 9.49 -0.33 -2.51
CA PRO A 43 9.20 -0.06 -1.10
C PRO A 43 10.47 -0.03 -0.25
N ASP A 44 10.39 0.70 0.84
CA ASP A 44 11.46 0.71 1.82
C ASP A 44 11.56 -0.66 2.52
N HIS A 45 12.66 -1.36 2.25
CA HIS A 45 12.95 -2.66 2.84
C HIS A 45 12.91 -2.65 4.38
N ARG A 46 13.17 -1.49 5.00
CA ARG A 46 13.14 -1.32 6.46
C ARG A 46 11.73 -1.48 7.06
N HIS A 47 10.69 -1.36 6.23
CA HIS A 47 9.29 -1.57 6.64
C HIS A 47 8.87 -3.04 6.45
N ILE A 48 9.61 -3.83 5.68
CA ILE A 48 9.26 -5.22 5.39
C ILE A 48 9.49 -6.11 6.62
N THR A 49 10.61 -5.96 7.32
CA THR A 49 10.89 -6.76 8.53
C THR A 49 9.80 -6.62 9.60
N PRO A 50 9.44 -5.42 10.07
CA PRO A 50 8.38 -5.29 11.07
C PRO A 50 7.01 -5.69 10.55
N LEU A 51 6.75 -5.68 9.23
CA LEU A 51 5.54 -6.24 8.63
C LEU A 51 5.49 -7.76 8.76
N LEU A 52 6.57 -8.46 8.42
CA LEU A 52 6.65 -9.92 8.54
C LEU A 52 6.48 -10.35 10.00
N GLU A 53 7.19 -9.70 10.93
CA GLU A 53 7.01 -9.93 12.36
C GLU A 53 5.56 -9.69 12.81
N SER A 54 4.92 -8.63 12.28
CA SER A 54 3.52 -8.33 12.59
C SER A 54 2.58 -9.44 12.11
N ILE A 55 2.80 -9.96 10.88
CA ILE A 55 2.03 -11.06 10.29
C ILE A 55 2.11 -12.31 11.18
N ASP A 56 3.33 -12.68 11.56
CA ASP A 56 3.59 -13.89 12.34
C ASP A 56 3.03 -13.80 13.76
N LEU A 57 3.18 -12.64 14.42
CA LEU A 57 2.73 -12.46 15.81
C LEU A 57 1.23 -12.67 15.99
N VAL A 58 0.41 -12.25 15.02
CA VAL A 58 -1.05 -12.41 15.10
C VAL A 58 -1.61 -13.53 14.25
N ASP A 59 -0.76 -14.34 13.60
CA ASP A 59 -1.18 -15.36 12.63
C ASP A 59 -2.16 -14.78 11.60
N ALA A 60 -1.76 -13.65 11.00
CA ALA A 60 -2.58 -12.95 10.03
C ALA A 60 -2.85 -13.83 8.82
N LYS A 61 -4.05 -13.77 8.24
CA LYS A 61 -4.39 -14.57 7.04
C LYS A 61 -4.19 -13.80 5.74
N TRP A 62 -4.19 -12.48 5.82
CA TRP A 62 -4.02 -11.55 4.72
C TRP A 62 -3.30 -10.31 5.22
N THR A 63 -2.61 -9.62 4.32
CA THR A 63 -2.09 -8.29 4.58
C THR A 63 -2.39 -7.35 3.42
N SER A 64 -2.52 -6.06 3.70
CA SER A 64 -2.81 -5.05 2.67
C SER A 64 -2.15 -3.70 2.94
N GLU A 65 -2.02 -2.90 1.89
CA GLU A 65 -1.56 -1.51 1.94
C GLU A 65 -2.27 -0.67 0.88
N HIS A 66 -2.08 0.64 0.93
CA HIS A 66 -2.76 1.59 0.06
C HIS A 66 -2.08 1.71 -1.30
N LEU A 67 -2.86 1.75 -2.38
CA LEU A 67 -2.38 2.12 -3.73
C LEU A 67 -2.13 3.62 -3.85
N ALA A 68 -1.24 4.14 -3.00
CA ALA A 68 -0.80 5.52 -2.94
C ALA A 68 0.71 5.61 -2.83
N PHE A 69 1.26 6.81 -2.84
CA PHE A 69 2.65 7.04 -2.44
C PHE A 69 2.73 8.18 -1.44
N ASN A 70 3.73 8.15 -0.57
CA ASN A 70 3.96 9.20 0.42
C ASN A 70 5.35 9.83 0.32
N THR A 71 6.12 9.47 -0.71
CA THR A 71 7.51 9.89 -0.91
C THR A 71 7.69 10.41 -2.34
N ALA A 72 8.26 11.60 -2.47
CA ALA A 72 8.54 12.25 -3.74
C ALA A 72 10.03 12.53 -3.91
N ILE A 73 10.48 12.65 -5.16
CA ILE A 73 11.84 13.06 -5.51
C ILE A 73 11.74 14.44 -6.16
N GLY A 74 12.59 15.36 -5.74
CA GLY A 74 12.84 16.62 -6.42
C GLY A 74 14.33 16.92 -6.47
N ASP A 75 14.67 18.14 -6.90
CA ASP A 75 16.07 18.56 -7.10
C ASP A 75 16.92 18.49 -5.83
N SER A 76 16.30 18.67 -4.65
CA SER A 76 16.94 18.59 -3.34
C SER A 76 16.98 17.18 -2.75
N GLY A 77 16.57 16.15 -3.51
CA GLY A 77 16.58 14.75 -3.10
C GLY A 77 15.19 14.18 -2.83
N THR A 78 15.13 13.18 -1.94
CA THR A 78 13.90 12.46 -1.62
C THR A 78 13.26 13.04 -0.36
N TYR A 79 11.96 13.33 -0.37
CA TYR A 79 11.24 13.87 0.77
C TYR A 79 9.89 13.17 0.99
N SER A 80 9.53 13.05 2.27
CA SER A 80 8.21 12.56 2.67
C SER A 80 7.18 13.67 2.49
N THR A 81 6.08 13.33 1.83
CA THR A 81 4.92 14.19 1.64
C THR A 81 4.00 14.22 2.86
N ARG A 82 4.24 13.32 3.83
CA ARG A 82 3.44 13.13 5.07
C ARG A 82 1.95 12.80 4.86
N PHE A 83 1.52 12.65 3.62
CA PHE A 83 0.16 12.30 3.22
C PHE A 83 0.20 11.26 2.10
N PHE A 84 -0.91 10.57 1.89
CA PHE A 84 -1.07 9.72 0.72
C PHE A 84 -1.40 10.57 -0.51
N LEU A 85 -0.54 10.47 -1.51
CA LEU A 85 -0.73 11.05 -2.82
C LEU A 85 -1.17 9.97 -3.81
N PRO A 86 -2.16 10.27 -4.67
CA PRO A 86 -2.64 9.31 -5.65
C PRO A 86 -1.62 9.16 -6.80
N PRO A 87 -1.27 7.93 -7.20
CA PRO A 87 -0.38 7.69 -8.34
C PRO A 87 -0.97 8.29 -9.60
N GLN A 88 -0.12 8.64 -10.56
CA GLN A 88 -0.59 8.94 -11.91
C GLN A 88 -0.97 7.63 -12.59
N GLN A 89 -2.25 7.51 -12.95
CA GLN A 89 -2.85 6.25 -13.39
C GLN A 89 -2.58 5.96 -14.87
N THR A 90 -1.32 5.75 -15.25
CA THR A 90 -0.90 5.37 -16.61
C THR A 90 -0.58 3.87 -16.67
N LEU A 91 -0.63 3.26 -17.86
CA LEU A 91 -0.23 1.86 -18.05
C LEU A 91 1.23 1.62 -17.61
N THR A 92 2.16 2.52 -17.96
CA THR A 92 3.57 2.42 -17.57
C THR A 92 3.76 2.45 -16.05
N ASN A 93 2.99 3.29 -15.35
CA ASN A 93 3.04 3.34 -13.90
C ASN A 93 2.39 2.09 -13.28
N ALA A 94 1.30 1.57 -13.85
CA ALA A 94 0.70 0.32 -13.40
C ALA A 94 1.71 -0.85 -13.47
N GLU A 95 2.46 -0.95 -14.58
CA GLU A 95 3.52 -1.96 -14.74
C GLU A 95 4.64 -1.83 -13.71
N THR A 96 5.09 -0.59 -13.48
CA THR A 96 6.16 -0.31 -12.51
C THR A 96 5.71 -0.62 -11.08
N ILE A 97 4.49 -0.18 -10.72
CA ILE A 97 3.89 -0.42 -9.41
C ILE A 97 3.68 -1.92 -9.19
N ALA A 98 3.13 -2.63 -10.18
CA ALA A 98 2.94 -4.08 -10.10
C ALA A 98 4.26 -4.81 -9.89
N ALA A 99 5.33 -4.42 -10.59
CA ALA A 99 6.66 -4.99 -10.38
C ALA A 99 7.22 -4.73 -8.97
N ASN A 100 6.90 -3.59 -8.37
CA ASN A 100 7.27 -3.28 -7.00
C ASN A 100 6.45 -4.08 -5.99
N ILE A 101 5.15 -4.27 -6.22
CA ILE A 101 4.28 -5.10 -5.38
C ILE A 101 4.73 -6.57 -5.42
N ARG A 102 5.09 -7.12 -6.58
CA ARG A 102 5.61 -8.50 -6.67
C ARG A 102 6.82 -8.75 -5.76
N LYS A 103 7.76 -7.79 -5.71
CA LYS A 103 8.93 -7.88 -4.80
C LYS A 103 8.57 -7.90 -3.32
N ILE A 104 7.43 -7.30 -2.94
CA ILE A 104 6.90 -7.42 -1.58
C ILE A 104 6.31 -8.81 -1.40
N CYS A 105 5.43 -9.21 -2.32
CA CYS A 105 4.70 -10.48 -2.26
C CYS A 105 5.64 -11.69 -2.18
N GLU A 106 6.77 -11.66 -2.89
CA GLU A 106 7.85 -12.67 -2.82
C GLU A 106 8.39 -12.90 -1.39
N LYS A 107 8.24 -11.92 -0.49
CA LYS A 107 8.71 -12.00 0.90
C LYS A 107 7.60 -12.34 1.89
N LEU A 108 6.33 -12.18 1.51
CA LEU A 108 5.20 -12.38 2.40
C LEU A 108 4.86 -13.86 2.51
N SER A 109 4.55 -14.31 3.72
CA SER A 109 4.03 -15.65 4.01
C SER A 109 2.53 -15.79 3.79
N VAL A 110 1.84 -14.69 3.44
CA VAL A 110 0.38 -14.59 3.34
C VAL A 110 -0.02 -13.80 2.09
N PRO A 111 -1.24 -14.02 1.55
CA PRO A 111 -1.76 -13.22 0.45
C PRO A 111 -1.73 -11.71 0.72
N PHE A 112 -1.36 -10.95 -0.30
CA PHE A 112 -1.35 -9.50 -0.30
C PHE A 112 -2.53 -8.95 -1.10
N ALA A 113 -3.09 -7.83 -0.65
CA ALA A 113 -3.99 -7.00 -1.44
C ALA A 113 -3.59 -5.53 -1.35
N PHE A 114 -3.81 -4.74 -2.39
CA PHE A 114 -3.78 -3.28 -2.24
C PHE A 114 -5.19 -2.72 -2.11
N GLU A 115 -5.33 -1.61 -1.40
CA GLU A 115 -6.57 -0.83 -1.33
C GLU A 115 -6.62 0.24 -2.43
N ASN A 116 -7.77 0.37 -3.10
CA ASN A 116 -8.04 1.52 -3.96
C ASN A 116 -8.22 2.79 -3.10
N THR A 117 -7.35 3.77 -3.28
CA THR A 117 -7.43 5.02 -2.50
C THR A 117 -8.26 6.09 -3.19
N VAL A 118 -8.66 7.11 -2.41
CA VAL A 118 -9.20 8.35 -2.98
C VAL A 118 -8.14 9.04 -3.85
N ASN A 119 -8.49 9.28 -5.11
CA ASN A 119 -7.77 10.16 -6.01
C ASN A 119 -8.53 11.48 -6.12
N TYR A 120 -8.11 12.43 -5.29
CA TYR A 120 -8.68 13.79 -5.23
C TYR A 120 -8.16 14.72 -6.33
N LEU A 121 -7.36 14.20 -7.27
CA LEU A 121 -6.89 14.94 -8.44
C LEU A 121 -7.80 14.64 -9.63
N ARG A 122 -8.08 15.68 -10.42
CA ARG A 122 -8.76 15.51 -11.71
C ARG A 122 -7.97 14.57 -12.62
N PRO A 123 -8.64 13.82 -13.52
CA PRO A 123 -7.96 13.02 -14.53
C PRO A 123 -6.89 13.82 -15.26
N ARG A 124 -5.66 13.31 -15.24
CA ARG A 124 -4.50 13.93 -15.91
C ARG A 124 -4.36 13.38 -17.32
N ARG A 125 -3.74 14.15 -18.22
CA ARG A 125 -3.46 13.69 -19.59
C ARG A 125 -2.68 12.37 -19.58
N GLY A 126 -3.17 11.38 -20.32
CA GLY A 126 -2.54 10.06 -20.43
C GLY A 126 -2.91 9.08 -19.32
N GLU A 127 -3.77 9.47 -18.37
CA GLU A 127 -4.36 8.49 -17.45
C GLU A 127 -5.39 7.61 -18.18
N ILE A 128 -5.44 6.35 -17.79
CA ILE A 128 -6.51 5.42 -18.14
C ILE A 128 -7.63 5.50 -17.08
N ARG A 129 -8.74 4.80 -17.32
CA ARG A 129 -9.82 4.67 -16.34
C ARG A 129 -9.31 4.09 -15.02
N ASP A 130 -9.82 4.58 -13.90
CA ASP A 130 -9.43 4.16 -12.55
C ASP A 130 -9.60 2.63 -12.37
N SER A 131 -10.71 2.08 -12.86
CA SER A 131 -11.02 0.64 -12.87
C SER A 131 -9.98 -0.16 -13.65
N ASN A 132 -9.62 0.30 -14.85
CA ASN A 132 -8.59 -0.32 -15.68
C ASN A 132 -7.22 -0.24 -14.98
N PHE A 133 -6.87 0.88 -14.35
CA PHE A 133 -5.59 1.02 -13.63
C PHE A 133 -5.49 0.05 -12.45
N ILE A 134 -6.55 -0.06 -11.65
CA ILE A 134 -6.64 -1.02 -10.54
C ILE A 134 -6.52 -2.45 -11.06
N ALA A 135 -7.25 -2.81 -12.11
CA ALA A 135 -7.19 -4.14 -12.71
C ALA A 135 -5.79 -4.48 -13.22
N GLU A 136 -5.16 -3.57 -13.98
CA GLU A 136 -3.81 -3.75 -14.52
C GLU A 136 -2.76 -3.96 -13.41
N VAL A 137 -2.87 -3.22 -12.30
CA VAL A 137 -1.98 -3.42 -11.15
C VAL A 137 -2.21 -4.79 -10.52
N ALA A 138 -3.46 -5.17 -10.25
CA ALA A 138 -3.79 -6.44 -9.60
C ALA A 138 -3.38 -7.65 -10.43
N GLU A 139 -3.73 -7.66 -11.72
CA GLU A 139 -3.41 -8.74 -12.66
C GLU A 139 -1.90 -8.90 -12.83
N LYS A 140 -1.17 -7.81 -13.10
CA LYS A 140 0.28 -7.89 -13.29
C LYS A 140 1.02 -8.20 -11.99
N ALA A 141 0.49 -7.80 -10.84
CA ALA A 141 1.12 -8.07 -9.54
C ALA A 141 0.78 -9.45 -8.98
N ASP A 142 -0.22 -10.14 -9.56
CA ASP A 142 -0.81 -11.37 -9.02
C ASP A 142 -1.19 -11.23 -7.53
N CYS A 143 -1.98 -10.19 -7.24
CA CYS A 143 -2.40 -9.88 -5.87
C CYS A 143 -3.89 -9.49 -5.79
N GLY A 144 -4.43 -9.48 -4.57
CA GLY A 144 -5.82 -9.12 -4.33
C GLY A 144 -6.09 -7.60 -4.40
N ILE A 145 -7.37 -7.26 -4.39
CA ILE A 145 -7.85 -5.88 -4.25
C ILE A 145 -8.68 -5.81 -2.95
N LEU A 146 -8.28 -4.95 -2.03
CA LEU A 146 -9.13 -4.51 -0.93
C LEU A 146 -10.00 -3.37 -1.46
N LEU A 147 -11.20 -3.72 -1.92
CA LEU A 147 -12.08 -2.77 -2.60
C LEU A 147 -12.84 -1.91 -1.59
N ASP A 148 -12.35 -0.70 -1.35
CA ASP A 148 -13.06 0.31 -0.56
C ASP A 148 -14.10 1.02 -1.44
N ILE A 149 -15.37 0.72 -1.16
CA ILE A 149 -16.53 1.27 -1.86
C ILE A 149 -16.73 2.76 -1.61
N HIS A 150 -16.31 3.27 -0.45
CA HIS A 150 -16.39 4.70 -0.14
C HIS A 150 -15.37 5.47 -0.97
N ASN A 151 -14.18 4.92 -1.17
CA ASN A 151 -13.15 5.52 -2.01
C ASN A 151 -13.56 5.55 -3.49
N LEU A 152 -14.22 4.48 -3.99
CA LEU A 152 -14.80 4.48 -5.33
C LEU A 152 -15.84 5.60 -5.49
N TRP A 153 -16.80 5.68 -4.57
CA TRP A 153 -17.82 6.71 -4.61
C TRP A 153 -17.22 8.12 -4.50
N THR A 154 -16.22 8.30 -3.64
CA THR A 154 -15.51 9.58 -3.49
C THR A 154 -14.78 9.96 -4.78
N ASN A 155 -14.19 9.01 -5.50
CA ASN A 155 -13.54 9.26 -6.78
C ASN A 155 -14.54 9.74 -7.84
N GLU A 156 -15.73 9.12 -7.92
CA GLU A 156 -16.82 9.63 -8.75
C GLU A 156 -17.20 11.07 -8.38
N ARG A 157 -17.36 11.37 -7.08
CA ARG A 157 -17.65 12.73 -6.60
C ARG A 157 -16.55 13.74 -6.90
N ASN A 158 -15.30 13.30 -7.02
CA ASN A 158 -14.15 14.11 -7.43
C ASN A 158 -14.04 14.28 -8.96
N GLY A 159 -15.00 13.76 -9.73
CA GLY A 159 -15.02 13.88 -11.19
C GLY A 159 -14.09 12.89 -11.89
N ARG A 160 -13.80 11.75 -11.25
CA ARG A 160 -13.13 10.61 -11.88
C ARG A 160 -14.17 9.67 -12.49
N GLU A 161 -13.81 8.40 -12.67
CA GLU A 161 -14.70 7.40 -13.27
C GLU A 161 -15.96 7.19 -12.41
N ALA A 162 -17.11 7.08 -13.07
CA ALA A 162 -18.38 6.76 -12.43
C ALA A 162 -18.45 5.27 -12.07
N VAL A 163 -19.06 4.96 -10.93
CA VAL A 163 -19.27 3.59 -10.43
C VAL A 163 -20.48 2.95 -11.11
#